data_AF-A0A2S8FD41-F1
#
_entry.id   AF-A0A2S8FD41-F1
#
_cell.length_a   1.000
_cell.length_b   1.000
_cell.length_c   1.000
_cell.angle_alpha   90.00
_cell.angle_beta   90.00
_cell.angle_gamma   90.00
#
_symmetry.space_group_name_H-M   'P 1'
#
loop_
_entity.id
_entity.type
_entity.pdbx_description
1 polymer ?
#
loop_
_entity_poly.entity_id
_entity_poly.type
_entity_poly.pdbx_seq_one_letter_code
_entity_poly.pdbx_strand_id
1 'polypeptide(L)'
;MPNSETAADARLQFRLRQAALAFGAAAIVLAIAAPWLRDFNAAQWLELGKVGLGIAGGWFLAYIGIRRNDQLVRRRNGSMLLDVGDKRSLRSSKLMLICILLLILPGSFQLVRHIQKYRQDAATTAAEDSYPYIFMALAITFQLCFIFCLNRSTRFSERGVSTGAKFIRWQNIKSYRWSAANPQQLRIGSQTEQLPPITIPPELREQVEGILRTHATGFIQSDNTSHSKD
;
A
#
# COMPACT_ATOMS: atom_id res chain seq x y z
N MET A 1 -19.07 -27.01 9.01
CA MET A 1 -18.22 -25.83 9.31
C MET A 1 -16.78 -26.31 9.34
N PRO A 2 -15.86 -25.77 8.53
CA PRO A 2 -14.46 -26.19 8.57
C PRO A 2 -13.85 -25.83 9.93
N ASN A 3 -13.16 -26.78 10.57
CA ASN A 3 -12.52 -26.61 11.87
C ASN A 3 -11.50 -25.45 11.79
N SER A 4 -11.57 -24.52 12.75
CA SER A 4 -10.73 -23.33 12.81
C SER A 4 -9.22 -23.61 12.73
N GLU A 5 -8.77 -24.79 13.17
CA GLU A 5 -7.38 -25.27 13.06
C GLU A 5 -6.94 -25.47 11.61
N THR A 6 -7.77 -26.09 10.76
CA THR A 6 -7.43 -26.34 9.35
C THR A 6 -7.23 -25.04 8.54
N ALA A 7 -7.95 -23.97 8.91
CA ALA A 7 -7.81 -22.67 8.28
C ALA A 7 -6.54 -21.92 8.73
N ALA A 8 -6.06 -22.17 9.96
CA ALA A 8 -4.82 -21.60 10.48
C ALA A 8 -3.60 -22.24 9.79
N ASP A 9 -3.60 -23.55 9.63
CA ASP A 9 -2.52 -24.30 8.97
C ASP A 9 -2.41 -23.94 7.48
N ALA A 10 -3.53 -23.81 6.79
CA ALA A 10 -3.54 -23.39 5.38
C ALA A 10 -2.92 -21.98 5.19
N ARG A 11 -3.19 -21.05 6.12
CA ARG A 11 -2.59 -19.71 6.11
C ARG A 11 -1.09 -19.73 6.39
N LEU A 12 -0.64 -20.59 7.31
CA LEU A 12 0.77 -20.75 7.63
C LEU A 12 1.55 -21.32 6.43
N GLN A 13 1.04 -22.39 5.82
CA GLN A 13 1.64 -23.00 4.63
C GLN A 13 1.73 -22.02 3.45
N PHE A 14 0.70 -21.21 3.25
CA PHE A 14 0.72 -20.16 2.22
C PHE A 14 1.80 -19.11 2.48
N ARG A 15 1.95 -18.65 3.72
CA ARG A 15 3.01 -17.69 4.12
C ARG A 15 4.40 -18.28 3.96
N LEU A 16 4.59 -19.54 4.33
CA LEU A 16 5.87 -20.25 4.17
C LEU A 16 6.25 -20.39 2.69
N ARG A 17 5.29 -20.71 1.82
CA ARG A 17 5.52 -20.76 0.36
C ARG A 17 5.91 -19.39 -0.21
N GLN A 18 5.24 -18.33 0.22
CA GLN A 18 5.59 -16.97 -0.20
C GLN A 18 6.98 -16.56 0.29
N ALA A 19 7.35 -16.89 1.53
CA ALA A 19 8.68 -16.66 2.06
C ALA A 19 9.73 -17.44 1.26
N ALA A 20 9.51 -18.72 0.98
CA ALA A 20 10.41 -19.55 0.19
C ALA A 20 10.62 -19.00 -1.22
N LEU A 21 9.55 -18.54 -1.89
CA LEU A 21 9.66 -17.88 -3.20
C LEU A 21 10.45 -16.58 -3.13
N ALA A 22 10.24 -15.77 -2.09
CA ALA A 22 10.99 -14.52 -1.89
C ALA A 22 12.48 -14.80 -1.65
N PHE A 23 12.81 -15.78 -0.81
CA PHE A 23 14.19 -16.21 -0.57
C PHE A 23 14.85 -16.78 -1.83
N GLY A 24 14.12 -17.61 -2.60
CA GLY A 24 14.60 -18.15 -3.87
C GLY A 24 14.90 -17.04 -4.89
N ALA A 25 13.99 -16.08 -5.05
CA ALA A 25 14.21 -14.92 -5.92
C ALA A 25 15.42 -14.08 -5.48
N ALA A 26 15.55 -13.81 -4.18
CA ALA A 26 16.69 -13.08 -3.63
C ALA A 26 18.02 -13.84 -3.87
N ALA A 27 18.02 -15.16 -3.69
CA ALA A 27 19.18 -16.00 -3.94
C ALA A 27 19.60 -16.00 -5.42
N ILE A 28 18.65 -16.04 -6.36
CA ILE A 28 18.94 -15.93 -7.80
C ILE A 28 19.57 -14.57 -8.13
N VAL A 29 19.00 -13.48 -7.62
CA VAL A 29 19.55 -12.14 -7.83
C VAL A 29 20.96 -12.02 -7.25
N LEU A 30 21.20 -12.54 -6.03
CA LEU A 30 22.52 -12.58 -5.42
C LEU A 30 23.50 -13.44 -6.21
N ALA A 31 23.07 -14.59 -6.75
CA ALA A 31 23.91 -15.46 -7.56
C ALA A 31 24.33 -14.79 -8.88
N ILE A 32 23.40 -14.08 -9.53
CA ILE A 32 23.69 -13.28 -10.73
C ILE A 32 24.62 -12.11 -10.39
N ALA A 33 24.45 -11.49 -9.22
CA ALA A 33 25.27 -10.37 -8.78
C ALA A 33 26.64 -10.79 -8.21
N ALA A 34 26.82 -12.05 -7.82
CA ALA A 34 28.01 -12.57 -7.15
C ALA A 34 29.33 -12.30 -7.90
N PRO A 35 29.41 -12.43 -9.24
CA PRO A 35 30.64 -12.14 -9.97
C PRO A 35 31.08 -10.68 -9.82
N TRP A 36 30.14 -9.73 -9.75
CA TRP A 36 30.44 -8.32 -9.55
C TRP A 36 30.75 -7.98 -8.10
N LEU A 37 30.14 -8.70 -7.14
CA LEU A 37 30.36 -8.51 -5.70
C LEU A 37 31.69 -9.10 -5.21
N ARG A 38 32.27 -10.06 -5.95
CA ARG A 38 33.50 -10.75 -5.53
C ARG A 38 34.70 -9.81 -5.39
N ASP A 39 34.75 -8.76 -6.20
CA ASP A 39 35.85 -7.80 -6.22
C ASP A 39 35.62 -6.58 -5.31
N PHE A 40 34.58 -6.62 -4.46
CA PHE A 40 34.25 -5.50 -3.58
C PHE A 40 35.26 -5.39 -2.43
N ASN A 41 35.80 -4.18 -2.25
CA ASN A 41 36.64 -3.87 -1.09
C ASN A 41 35.79 -3.58 0.17
N ALA A 42 36.43 -3.49 1.34
CA ALA A 42 35.74 -3.27 2.61
C ALA A 42 34.89 -1.98 2.63
N ALA A 43 35.34 -0.91 1.96
CA ALA A 43 34.59 0.34 1.86
C ALA A 43 33.31 0.17 1.03
N GLN A 44 33.36 -0.57 -0.08
CA GLN A 44 32.20 -0.84 -0.93
C GLN A 44 31.16 -1.72 -0.21
N TRP A 45 31.61 -2.68 0.61
CA TRP A 45 30.71 -3.45 1.49
C TRP A 45 30.05 -2.58 2.56
N LEU A 46 30.81 -1.65 3.15
CA LEU A 46 30.28 -0.70 4.13
C LEU A 46 29.20 0.20 3.52
N GLU A 47 29.43 0.72 2.31
CA GLU A 47 28.43 1.52 1.58
C GLU A 47 27.16 0.74 1.25
N LEU A 48 27.31 -0.51 0.81
CA LEU A 48 26.16 -1.39 0.54
C LEU A 48 25.38 -1.70 1.84
N GLY A 49 26.08 -1.87 2.96
CA GLY A 49 25.50 -2.03 4.29
C GLY A 49 24.70 -0.80 4.74
N LYS A 50 25.22 0.41 4.53
CA LYS A 50 24.51 1.68 4.82
C LYS A 50 23.20 1.80 4.03
N VAL A 51 23.22 1.48 2.74
CA VAL A 51 22.01 1.48 1.89
C VAL A 51 21.01 0.43 2.38
N GLY A 52 21.49 -0.77 2.72
CA GLY A 52 20.65 -1.82 3.32
C GLY A 52 19.97 -1.39 4.62
N LEU A 53 20.71 -0.70 5.50
CA LEU A 53 20.17 -0.09 6.72
C LEU A 53 19.11 0.97 6.41
N GLY A 54 19.31 1.81 5.39
CA GLY A 54 18.33 2.80 4.95
C GLY A 54 17.01 2.16 4.48
N ILE A 55 17.09 1.07 3.70
CA ILE A 55 15.93 0.30 3.25
C ILE A 55 15.22 -0.32 4.46
N ALA A 56 15.96 -0.98 5.36
CA ALA A 56 15.41 -1.59 6.57
C ALA A 56 14.72 -0.55 7.47
N GLY A 57 15.34 0.62 7.66
CA GLY A 57 14.80 1.74 8.40
C GLY A 57 13.52 2.30 7.78
N GLY A 58 13.49 2.50 6.46
CA GLY A 58 12.30 2.92 5.72
C GLY A 58 11.14 1.93 5.87
N TRP A 59 11.43 0.62 5.77
CA TRP A 59 10.44 -0.44 5.96
C TRP A 59 9.91 -0.47 7.39
N PHE A 60 10.78 -0.31 8.39
CA PHE A 60 10.41 -0.24 9.80
C PHE A 60 9.51 0.96 10.11
N LEU A 61 9.88 2.16 9.63
CA LEU A 61 9.07 3.37 9.80
C LEU A 61 7.69 3.23 9.15
N ALA A 62 7.65 2.70 7.93
CA ALA A 62 6.40 2.43 7.26
C ALA A 62 5.57 1.40 8.04
N TYR A 63 6.15 0.28 8.45
CA TYR A 63 5.47 -0.74 9.25
C TYR A 63 4.85 -0.15 10.53
N ILE A 64 5.59 0.70 11.26
CA ILE A 64 5.06 1.41 12.43
C ILE A 64 3.89 2.32 12.05
N GLY A 65 4.04 3.15 11.01
CA GLY A 65 2.98 4.05 10.54
C GLY A 65 1.70 3.31 10.17
N ILE A 66 1.85 2.20 9.46
CA ILE A 66 0.75 1.34 9.02
C ILE A 66 0.07 0.70 10.22
N ARG A 67 0.85 0.12 11.14
CA ARG A 67 0.31 -0.55 12.33
C ARG A 67 -0.40 0.43 13.24
N ARG A 68 0.15 1.63 13.43
CA ARG A 68 -0.50 2.70 14.18
C ARG A 68 -1.81 3.12 13.54
N ASN A 69 -1.81 3.35 12.22
CA ASN A 69 -3.04 3.76 11.53
C ASN A 69 -4.10 2.65 11.57
N ASP A 70 -3.71 1.39 11.40
CA ASP A 70 -4.61 0.25 11.54
C ASP A 70 -5.23 0.14 12.92
N GLN A 71 -4.43 0.36 13.96
CA GLN A 71 -4.94 0.38 15.33
C GLN A 71 -5.90 1.54 15.56
N LEU A 72 -5.60 2.72 15.04
CA LEU A 72 -6.48 3.89 15.13
C LEU A 72 -7.79 3.67 14.37
N VAL A 73 -7.72 3.15 13.15
CA VAL A 73 -8.89 2.80 12.35
C VAL A 73 -9.70 1.71 13.04
N ARG A 74 -9.08 0.66 13.59
CA ARG A 74 -9.80 -0.39 14.33
C ARG A 74 -10.42 0.07 15.65
N ARG A 75 -9.80 1.02 16.36
CA ARG A 75 -10.41 1.61 17.57
C ARG A 75 -11.59 2.51 17.24
N ARG A 76 -11.55 3.16 16.07
CA ARG A 76 -12.60 4.08 15.60
C ARG A 76 -13.72 3.35 14.85
N ASN A 77 -13.41 2.30 14.11
CA ASN A 77 -14.36 1.44 13.44
C ASN A 77 -14.99 0.52 14.49
N GLY A 78 -16.32 0.46 14.54
CA GLY A 78 -17.01 -0.56 15.34
C GLY A 78 -16.92 -1.92 14.67
N SER A 79 -17.95 -2.76 14.83
CA SER A 79 -18.04 -4.00 14.07
C SER A 79 -17.98 -3.74 12.56
N MET A 80 -17.36 -4.66 11.82
CA MET A 80 -17.29 -4.59 10.37
C MET A 80 -18.63 -5.04 9.79
N LEU A 81 -19.27 -4.17 9.00
CA LEU A 81 -20.54 -4.48 8.33
C LEU A 81 -20.29 -5.13 6.96
N LEU A 82 -19.35 -4.57 6.19
CA LEU A 82 -19.01 -5.05 4.86
C LEU A 82 -17.57 -4.70 4.49
N ASP A 83 -16.82 -5.67 3.98
CA ASP A 83 -15.52 -5.44 3.32
C ASP A 83 -15.75 -5.49 1.81
N VAL A 84 -15.73 -4.33 1.16
CA VAL A 84 -15.75 -4.23 -0.29
C VAL A 84 -14.33 -4.50 -0.75
N GLY A 85 -13.99 -5.79 -0.80
CA GLY A 85 -12.71 -6.29 -1.26
C GLY A 85 -12.44 -5.76 -2.67
N ASP A 86 -11.44 -4.90 -2.80
CA ASP A 86 -11.16 -4.25 -4.08
C ASP A 86 -10.36 -5.21 -4.98
N LYS A 87 -10.99 -5.72 -6.05
CA LYS A 87 -10.30 -6.51 -7.09
C LYS A 87 -9.24 -5.68 -7.82
N ARG A 88 -9.20 -4.34 -7.65
CA ARG A 88 -8.10 -3.48 -8.10
C ARG A 88 -6.75 -3.83 -7.47
N SER A 89 -6.73 -4.50 -6.31
CA SER A 89 -5.47 -4.78 -5.61
C SER A 89 -4.47 -5.54 -6.48
N LEU A 90 -4.90 -6.45 -7.37
CA LEU A 90 -3.99 -7.21 -8.23
C LEU A 90 -3.43 -6.41 -9.40
N ARG A 91 -4.25 -5.62 -10.10
CA ARG A 91 -3.80 -4.82 -11.27
C ARG A 91 -2.97 -3.62 -10.82
N SER A 92 -3.37 -2.94 -9.74
CA SER A 92 -2.56 -1.92 -9.09
C SER A 92 -1.30 -2.51 -8.48
N SER A 93 -1.32 -3.72 -7.88
CA SER A 93 -0.10 -4.36 -7.37
C SER A 93 0.87 -4.72 -8.49
N LYS A 94 0.40 -5.17 -9.66
CA LYS A 94 1.27 -5.45 -10.82
C LYS A 94 1.91 -4.17 -11.37
N LEU A 95 1.12 -3.12 -11.61
CA LEU A 95 1.64 -1.82 -12.04
C LEU A 95 2.58 -1.21 -11.02
N MET A 96 2.26 -1.37 -9.74
CA MET A 96 3.11 -0.94 -8.64
C MET A 96 4.42 -1.73 -8.58
N LEU A 97 4.39 -3.04 -8.79
CA LEU A 97 5.59 -3.87 -8.86
C LEU A 97 6.47 -3.48 -10.05
N ILE A 98 5.86 -3.10 -11.19
CA ILE A 98 6.57 -2.52 -12.33
C ILE A 98 7.19 -1.16 -11.97
N CYS A 99 6.46 -0.26 -11.32
CA CYS A 99 7.01 1.03 -10.86
C CYS A 99 8.14 0.86 -9.83
N ILE A 100 8.03 -0.14 -8.95
CA ILE A 100 9.08 -0.54 -8.00
C ILE A 100 10.32 -0.99 -8.77
N LEU A 101 10.17 -1.90 -9.73
CA LEU A 101 11.26 -2.34 -10.60
C LEU A 101 11.91 -1.18 -11.35
N LEU A 102 11.10 -0.28 -11.92
CA LEU A 102 11.56 0.90 -12.66
C LEU A 102 12.23 1.96 -11.78
N LEU A 103 11.96 2.01 -10.47
CA LEU A 103 12.66 2.90 -9.52
C LEU A 103 13.93 2.25 -8.96
N ILE A 104 13.90 0.94 -8.71
CA ILE A 104 15.03 0.20 -8.13
C ILE A 104 16.13 -0.03 -9.18
N LEU A 105 15.79 -0.36 -10.44
CA LEU A 105 16.78 -0.67 -11.47
C LEU A 105 17.71 0.53 -11.81
N PRO A 106 17.20 1.74 -12.06
CA PRO A 106 18.07 2.90 -12.30
C PRO A 106 18.84 3.31 -11.04
N GLY A 107 18.19 3.27 -9.87
CA GLY A 107 18.82 3.62 -8.60
C GLY A 107 19.99 2.67 -8.25
N SER A 108 19.79 1.36 -8.43
CA SER A 108 20.85 0.36 -8.24
C SER A 108 21.96 0.48 -9.29
N PHE A 109 21.63 0.79 -10.55
CA PHE A 109 22.63 1.03 -11.57
C PHE A 109 23.48 2.29 -11.31
N GLN A 110 22.85 3.38 -10.87
CA GLN A 110 23.58 4.59 -10.46
C GLN A 110 24.44 4.36 -9.21
N LEU A 111 23.92 3.61 -8.24
CA LEU A 111 24.68 3.23 -7.04
C LEU A 111 25.91 2.40 -7.41
N VAL A 112 25.77 1.38 -8.27
CA VAL A 112 26.89 0.55 -8.74
C VAL A 112 27.91 1.41 -9.50
N ARG A 113 27.47 2.31 -10.39
CA ARG A 113 28.36 3.24 -11.09
C ARG A 113 29.11 4.16 -10.13
N HIS A 114 28.46 4.64 -9.08
CA HIS A 114 29.10 5.47 -8.09
C HIS A 114 30.14 4.69 -7.26
N ILE A 115 29.79 3.49 -6.82
CA ILE A 115 30.68 2.57 -6.10
C ILE A 115 31.90 2.19 -6.98
N GLN A 116 31.71 2.06 -8.29
CA GLN A 116 32.81 1.85 -9.23
C GLN A 116 33.70 3.08 -9.41
N LYS A 117 33.14 4.30 -9.45
CA LYS A 117 33.92 5.54 -9.45
C LYS A 117 34.73 5.70 -8.16
N TYR A 118 34.18 5.31 -7.00
CA TYR A 118 34.89 5.29 -5.71
C TYR A 118 36.11 4.36 -5.68
N ARG A 119 36.19 3.38 -6.60
CA ARG A 119 37.40 2.54 -6.73
C ARG A 119 38.61 3.34 -7.21
N GLN A 120 38.41 4.46 -7.90
CA GLN A 120 39.48 5.29 -8.46
C GLN A 120 39.92 6.41 -7.51
N ASP A 121 39.02 6.96 -6.71
CA ASP A 121 39.29 8.08 -5.79
C ASP A 121 39.16 7.63 -4.32
N ALA A 122 40.12 6.85 -3.83
CA ALA A 122 40.14 6.42 -2.44
C ALA A 122 40.91 7.44 -1.58
N ALA A 123 40.22 8.26 -0.76
CA ALA A 123 40.69 8.59 0.60
C ALA A 123 39.75 9.45 1.48
N THR A 124 38.99 10.45 1.01
CA THR A 124 38.64 11.56 1.94
C THR A 124 37.19 12.05 2.03
N THR A 125 36.23 11.63 1.19
CA THR A 125 34.83 12.13 1.27
C THR A 125 33.74 11.06 1.48
N ALA A 126 34.12 9.82 1.84
CA ALA A 126 33.22 8.66 1.85
C ALA A 126 32.01 8.75 2.81
N ALA A 127 32.04 9.60 3.83
CA ALA A 127 30.93 9.74 4.77
C ALA A 127 29.85 10.73 4.27
N GLU A 128 30.22 11.85 3.65
CA GLU A 128 29.26 12.90 3.30
C GLU A 128 28.51 12.63 1.99
N ASP A 129 29.19 12.03 1.02
CA ASP A 129 28.63 11.75 -0.31
C ASP A 129 27.68 10.54 -0.33
N SER A 130 27.68 9.72 0.72
CA SER A 130 26.84 8.50 0.82
C SER A 130 25.45 8.75 1.42
N TYR A 131 25.27 9.84 2.19
CA TYR A 131 23.97 10.20 2.78
C TYR A 131 22.82 10.35 1.77
N PRO A 132 23.00 11.01 0.61
CA PRO A 132 21.93 11.16 -0.38
C PRO A 132 21.33 9.82 -0.82
N TYR A 133 22.15 8.78 -0.93
CA TYR A 133 21.70 7.44 -1.34
C TYR A 133 20.94 6.73 -0.23
N ILE A 134 21.35 6.87 1.03
CA ILE A 134 20.63 6.34 2.19
C ILE A 134 19.26 7.02 2.30
N PHE A 135 19.21 8.34 2.20
CA PHE A 135 17.96 9.11 2.25
C PHE A 135 17.05 8.78 1.07
N MET A 136 17.60 8.63 -0.15
CA MET A 136 16.84 8.24 -1.32
C MET A 136 16.26 6.83 -1.17
N ALA A 137 17.04 5.87 -0.68
CA ALA A 137 16.57 4.51 -0.43
C ALA A 137 15.46 4.47 0.63
N LEU A 138 15.61 5.25 1.70
CA LEU A 138 14.61 5.41 2.74
C LEU A 138 13.32 6.04 2.20
N ALA A 139 13.43 7.13 1.42
CA ALA A 139 12.30 7.84 0.83
C ALA A 139 11.53 6.95 -0.15
N ILE A 140 12.23 6.25 -1.06
CA ILE A 140 11.61 5.31 -1.99
C ILE A 140 10.89 4.20 -1.22
N THR A 141 11.54 3.58 -0.24
CA THR A 141 10.94 2.50 0.56
C THR A 141 9.69 2.98 1.29
N PHE A 142 9.74 4.15 1.91
CA PHE A 142 8.61 4.76 2.59
C PHE A 142 7.45 5.04 1.62
N GLN A 143 7.74 5.63 0.47
CA GLN A 143 6.74 5.98 -0.53
C GLN A 143 6.08 4.75 -1.14
N LEU A 144 6.84 3.68 -1.38
CA LEU A 144 6.31 2.39 -1.81
C LEU A 144 5.38 1.80 -0.74
N CYS A 145 5.79 1.79 0.52
CA CYS A 145 4.92 1.27 1.58
C CYS A 145 3.65 2.12 1.75
N PHE A 146 3.75 3.44 1.60
CA PHE A 146 2.60 4.34 1.62
C PHE A 146 1.61 4.03 0.50
N ILE A 147 2.08 3.85 -0.73
CA ILE A 147 1.24 3.46 -1.88
C ILE A 147 0.57 2.10 -1.64
N PHE A 148 1.28 1.13 -1.05
CA PHE A 148 0.69 -0.17 -0.70
C PHE A 148 -0.47 -0.02 0.29
N CYS A 149 -0.40 0.99 1.16
CA CYS A 149 -1.43 1.23 2.16
C CYS A 149 -2.62 2.02 1.62
N LEU A 150 -2.41 2.85 0.60
CA LEU A 150 -3.50 3.47 -0.14
C LEU A 150 -4.34 2.43 -0.92
N ASN A 151 -3.74 1.30 -1.30
CA ASN A 151 -4.43 0.20 -2.01
C ASN A 151 -5.24 -0.76 -1.10
N ARG A 152 -5.52 -0.40 0.15
CA ARG A 152 -6.33 -1.25 1.03
C ARG A 152 -7.82 -1.16 0.69
N SER A 153 -8.53 -2.28 0.90
CA SER A 153 -9.95 -2.41 0.60
C SER A 153 -10.79 -1.38 1.34
N THR A 154 -11.93 -1.03 0.74
CA THR A 154 -12.89 -0.15 1.39
C THR A 154 -13.74 -0.97 2.34
N ARG A 155 -13.81 -0.54 3.60
CA ARG A 155 -14.58 -1.20 4.65
C ARG A 155 -15.66 -0.29 5.19
N PHE A 156 -16.87 -0.81 5.21
CA PHE A 156 -18.03 -0.23 5.85
C PHE A 156 -18.13 -0.83 7.26
N SER A 157 -18.21 0.04 8.26
CA SER A 157 -18.25 -0.34 9.68
C SER A 157 -19.36 0.42 10.40
N GLU A 158 -19.76 -0.03 11.58
CA GLU A 158 -20.84 0.59 12.36
C GLU A 158 -20.67 2.09 12.60
N ARG A 159 -19.42 2.58 12.65
CA ARG A 159 -19.10 3.97 12.98
C ARG A 159 -18.74 4.83 11.77
N GLY A 160 -18.54 4.24 10.60
CA GLY A 160 -18.21 4.96 9.38
C GLY A 160 -17.65 4.10 8.25
N VAL A 161 -17.13 4.78 7.23
CA VAL A 161 -16.46 4.16 6.08
C VAL A 161 -14.96 4.43 6.17
N SER A 162 -14.17 3.39 5.93
CA SER A 162 -12.72 3.49 5.78
C SER A 162 -12.29 3.05 4.39
N THR A 163 -11.36 3.78 3.78
CA THR A 163 -10.72 3.41 2.51
C THR A 163 -9.24 3.74 2.60
N GLY A 164 -8.38 2.75 2.36
CA GLY A 164 -6.94 2.94 2.57
C GLY A 164 -6.62 3.33 4.03
N ALA A 165 -5.98 4.48 4.16
CA ALA A 165 -5.62 5.12 5.43
C ALA A 165 -6.69 6.07 5.98
N LYS A 166 -7.75 6.38 5.21
CA LYS A 166 -8.75 7.37 5.56
C LYS A 166 -9.95 6.72 6.24
N PHE A 167 -10.53 7.44 7.22
CA PHE A 167 -11.77 7.05 7.88
C PHE A 167 -12.69 8.25 8.01
N ILE A 168 -13.93 8.10 7.52
CA ILE A 168 -14.99 9.11 7.63
C ILE A 168 -16.12 8.51 8.46
N ARG A 169 -16.46 9.17 9.57
CA ARG A 169 -17.62 8.81 10.39
C ARG A 169 -18.91 9.05 9.62
N TRP A 170 -19.93 8.24 9.89
CA TRP A 170 -21.25 8.40 9.26
C TRP A 170 -21.81 9.82 9.37
N GLN A 171 -21.67 10.44 10.55
CA GLN A 171 -22.11 11.80 10.86
C GLN A 171 -21.46 12.88 9.98
N ASN A 172 -20.28 12.60 9.41
CA ASN A 172 -19.53 13.56 8.61
C ASN A 172 -19.80 13.41 7.11
N ILE A 173 -20.48 12.33 6.69
CA ILE A 173 -20.83 12.12 5.28
C ILE A 173 -21.95 13.09 4.92
N LYS A 174 -21.70 13.95 3.93
CA LYS A 174 -22.67 14.94 3.43
C LYS A 174 -23.31 14.53 2.12
N SER A 175 -22.63 13.76 1.30
CA SER A 175 -23.22 13.25 0.07
C SER A 175 -22.61 11.92 -0.30
N TYR A 176 -23.42 11.08 -0.92
CA TYR A 176 -22.94 9.94 -1.68
C TYR A 176 -23.67 9.90 -3.02
N ARG A 177 -22.93 9.59 -4.08
CA ARG A 177 -23.51 9.49 -5.42
C ARG A 177 -22.86 8.36 -6.20
N TRP A 178 -23.69 7.61 -6.92
CA TRP A 178 -23.22 6.70 -7.95
C TRP A 178 -22.80 7.50 -9.17
N SER A 179 -21.70 7.11 -9.81
CA SER A 179 -21.25 7.79 -11.03
C SER A 179 -22.14 7.38 -12.21
N ALA A 180 -22.66 8.36 -12.94
CA ALA A 180 -23.43 8.11 -14.16
C ALA A 180 -22.59 7.45 -15.26
N ALA A 181 -21.30 7.84 -15.39
CA ALA A 181 -20.39 7.27 -16.37
C ALA A 181 -19.91 5.86 -16.01
N ASN A 182 -19.88 5.51 -14.71
CA ASN A 182 -19.53 4.17 -14.27
C ASN A 182 -20.43 3.76 -13.10
N PRO A 183 -21.49 2.96 -13.35
CA PRO A 183 -22.50 2.63 -12.34
C PRO A 183 -21.96 1.78 -11.18
N GLN A 184 -20.74 1.23 -11.30
CA GLN A 184 -20.06 0.51 -10.23
C GLN A 184 -19.24 1.43 -9.31
N GLN A 185 -19.15 2.74 -9.61
CA GLN A 185 -18.39 3.68 -8.81
C GLN A 185 -19.28 4.49 -7.87
N LEU A 186 -18.96 4.42 -6.57
CA LEU A 186 -19.55 5.24 -5.52
C LEU A 186 -18.56 6.34 -5.13
N ARG A 187 -19.05 7.58 -5.07
CA ARG A 187 -18.32 8.72 -4.53
C ARG A 187 -18.97 9.15 -3.22
N ILE A 188 -18.19 9.23 -2.16
CA ILE A 188 -18.63 9.69 -0.83
C ILE A 188 -17.90 10.99 -0.50
N GLY A 189 -18.64 12.05 -0.24
CA GLY A 189 -18.14 13.37 0.15
C GLY A 189 -18.45 13.70 1.61
N SER A 190 -17.47 14.25 2.31
CA SER A 190 -17.59 14.96 3.60
C SER A 190 -17.39 16.46 3.37
N GLN A 191 -17.65 17.29 4.40
CA GLN A 191 -17.42 18.74 4.34
C GLN A 191 -15.95 19.09 4.05
N THR A 192 -15.02 18.34 4.64
CA THR A 192 -13.59 18.65 4.59
C THR A 192 -12.81 17.75 3.64
N GLU A 193 -13.36 16.59 3.27
CA GLU A 193 -12.65 15.57 2.51
C GLU A 193 -13.57 14.80 1.58
N GLN A 194 -13.08 14.47 0.38
CA GLN A 194 -13.72 13.49 -0.49
C GLN A 194 -12.94 12.18 -0.43
N LEU A 195 -13.67 11.06 -0.29
CA LEU A 195 -13.05 9.76 -0.46
C LEU A 195 -12.74 9.52 -1.95
N PRO A 196 -11.64 8.83 -2.26
CA PRO A 196 -11.40 8.36 -3.62
C PRO A 196 -12.59 7.51 -4.11
N PRO A 197 -12.91 7.51 -5.42
CA PRO A 197 -14.01 6.72 -5.96
C PRO A 197 -13.89 5.24 -5.63
N ILE A 198 -14.89 4.70 -4.94
CA ILE A 198 -14.96 3.31 -4.49
C ILE A 198 -15.59 2.50 -5.61
N THR A 199 -14.92 1.45 -6.08
CA THR A 199 -15.53 0.53 -7.06
C THR A 199 -16.20 -0.62 -6.32
N ILE A 200 -17.51 -0.78 -6.52
CA ILE A 200 -18.34 -1.75 -5.84
C ILE A 200 -18.82 -2.77 -6.88
N PRO A 201 -18.56 -4.07 -6.67
CA PRO A 201 -19.13 -5.13 -7.50
C PRO A 201 -20.66 -5.03 -7.55
N PRO A 202 -21.30 -5.33 -8.69
CA PRO A 202 -22.76 -5.21 -8.83
C PRO A 202 -23.52 -6.05 -7.79
N GLU A 203 -22.99 -7.22 -7.43
CA GLU A 203 -23.53 -8.13 -6.40
C GLU A 203 -23.64 -7.49 -5.01
N LEU A 204 -22.77 -6.53 -4.69
CA LEU A 204 -22.72 -5.88 -3.38
C LEU A 204 -23.45 -4.53 -3.35
N ARG A 205 -24.00 -4.09 -4.48
CA ARG A 205 -24.57 -2.75 -4.62
C ARG A 205 -25.74 -2.52 -3.67
N GLU A 206 -26.72 -3.42 -3.68
CA GLU A 206 -27.90 -3.29 -2.82
C GLU A 206 -27.54 -3.30 -1.34
N GLN A 207 -26.58 -4.14 -0.95
CA GLN A 207 -26.09 -4.20 0.42
C GLN A 207 -25.41 -2.90 0.84
N VAL A 208 -24.58 -2.31 -0.03
CA VAL A 208 -23.96 -1.01 0.24
C VAL A 208 -25.02 0.10 0.31
N GLU A 209 -25.98 0.12 -0.60
CA GLU A 209 -27.08 1.09 -0.54
C GLU A 209 -27.89 0.96 0.74
N GLY A 210 -28.17 -0.27 1.20
CA GLY A 210 -28.83 -0.52 2.48
C GLY A 210 -28.04 0.08 3.65
N ILE A 211 -26.74 -0.20 3.74
CA ILE A 211 -25.86 0.35 4.80
C ILE A 211 -25.85 1.89 4.76
N LEU A 212 -25.72 2.49 3.57
CA LEU A 212 -25.74 3.95 3.41
C LEU A 212 -27.09 4.54 3.82
N ARG A 213 -28.20 3.91 3.43
CA ARG A 213 -29.55 4.34 3.81
C ARG A 213 -29.85 4.16 5.28
N THR A 214 -29.21 3.23 5.98
CA THR A 214 -29.42 3.04 7.43
C THR A 214 -28.54 3.96 8.26
N HIS A 215 -27.28 4.15 7.86
CA HIS A 215 -26.27 4.83 8.70
C HIS A 215 -25.96 6.27 8.27
N ALA A 216 -26.10 6.62 7.00
CA ALA A 216 -25.90 7.99 6.51
C ALA A 216 -27.20 8.83 6.54
N THR A 217 -28.19 8.41 7.34
CA THR A 217 -29.56 8.96 7.47
C THR A 217 -29.67 10.40 7.95
N GLY A 218 -28.58 11.01 8.42
CA GLY A 218 -28.54 12.46 8.67
C GLY A 218 -28.79 13.31 7.42
N PHE A 219 -28.84 12.67 6.26
CA PHE A 219 -29.22 13.22 4.98
C PHE A 219 -30.53 12.56 4.53
N ILE A 220 -31.67 13.10 4.97
CA ILE A 220 -32.94 12.81 4.31
C ILE A 220 -32.74 13.18 2.84
N GLN A 221 -33.04 12.24 1.96
CA GLN A 221 -32.98 12.39 0.51
C GLN A 221 -33.68 13.69 0.12
N SER A 222 -32.97 14.64 -0.48
CA SER A 222 -33.64 15.67 -1.25
C SER A 222 -34.34 14.99 -2.42
N ASP A 223 -35.66 15.13 -2.52
CA ASP A 223 -36.61 14.52 -3.48
C ASP A 223 -36.36 14.84 -4.98
N ASN A 224 -35.15 15.20 -5.39
CA ASN A 224 -34.86 15.63 -6.76
C ASN A 224 -34.32 14.52 -7.68
N THR A 225 -34.82 13.30 -7.53
CA THR A 225 -34.90 12.36 -8.67
C THR A 225 -36.28 12.51 -9.30
N SER A 226 -36.53 13.65 -9.94
CA SER A 226 -37.57 13.72 -10.95
C SER A 226 -37.15 12.81 -12.10
N HIS A 227 -37.90 11.73 -12.26
CA HIS A 227 -38.02 11.09 -13.56
C HIS A 227 -38.54 12.14 -14.54
N SER A 228 -37.63 12.78 -15.27
CA SER A 228 -37.98 13.41 -16.55
C SER A 228 -38.41 12.27 -17.46
N LYS A 229 -39.73 12.08 -17.52
CA LYS A 229 -40.40 11.66 -18.74
C LYS A 229 -40.40 12.90 -19.62
N ASP A 230 -39.59 12.88 -20.66
CA ASP A 230 -39.89 13.41 -21.99
C ASP A 230 -38.98 12.68 -22.98
#